data_AF-A0A087CUF8-F1
#
_entry.id   AF-A0A087CUF8-F1
#
_cell.length_a   1.000
_cell.length_b   1.000
_cell.length_c   1.000
_cell.angle_alpha   90.00
_cell.angle_beta   90.00
_cell.angle_gamma   90.00
#
_symmetry.space_group_name_H-M   'P 1'
#
loop_
_entity.id
_entity.type
_entity.pdbx_description
1 polymer ?
#
loop_
_entity_poly.entity_id
_entity_poly.type
_entity_poly.pdbx_seq_one_letter_code
_entity_poly.pdbx_strand_id
1 'polypeptide(L)'
;MPSLLDIVIVCQIYVVSALANNAHHAYNMDMRFKEIERRLMADGWQLAGQRGSHCQYVHPTKPGRVTVPKHNGDVNPVTVRSIWRQAGIDERRTK
;
A
#
# COMPACT_ATOMS: atom_id res chain seq x y z
N MET A 1 29.28 14.11 32.83
CA MET A 1 27.85 14.41 33.00
C MET A 1 27.40 15.08 31.72
N PRO A 2 26.70 14.40 30.80
CA PRO A 2 26.16 15.07 29.62
C PRO A 2 25.17 16.14 30.07
N SER A 3 25.27 17.32 29.48
CA SER A 3 24.41 18.45 29.83
C SER A 3 22.96 18.15 29.43
N LEU A 4 21.99 18.84 30.05
CA LEU A 4 20.58 18.73 29.63
C LEU A 4 20.38 19.02 28.13
N LEU A 5 21.27 19.83 27.53
CA LEU A 5 21.27 20.12 26.10
C LEU A 5 21.66 18.89 25.26
N ASP A 6 22.60 18.07 25.73
CA ASP A 6 23.06 16.86 25.04
C ASP A 6 21.97 15.77 25.00
N ILE A 7 21.16 15.65 26.06
CA ILE A 7 20.05 14.68 26.14
C ILE A 7 18.91 15.09 25.19
N VAL A 8 18.60 16.38 25.11
CA VAL A 8 17.53 16.88 24.22
C VAL A 8 17.93 16.73 22.76
N ILE A 9 19.19 17.00 22.39
CA ILE A 9 19.67 16.83 21.02
C ILE A 9 19.61 15.36 20.59
N VAL A 10 20.07 14.43 21.43
CA VAL A 10 20.00 12.98 21.13
C VAL A 10 18.54 12.51 21.01
N CYS A 11 17.64 13.01 21.86
CA CYS A 11 16.21 12.67 21.80
C CYS A 11 15.56 13.23 20.53
N GLN A 12 15.85 14.48 20.16
CA GLN A 12 15.28 15.09 18.95
C GLN A 12 15.76 14.40 17.68
N ILE A 13 17.04 14.00 17.63
CA ILE A 13 17.58 13.20 16.53
C ILE A 13 16.89 11.82 16.49
N TYR A 14 16.74 11.13 17.62
CA TYR A 14 16.09 9.82 17.66
C TYR A 14 14.61 9.88 17.27
N VAL A 15 13.88 10.91 17.68
CA VAL A 15 12.47 11.15 17.30
C VAL A 15 12.35 11.44 15.80
N VAL A 16 13.21 12.28 15.22
CA VAL A 16 13.21 12.57 13.78
C VAL A 16 13.57 11.32 12.97
N SER A 17 14.53 10.51 13.42
CA SER A 17 14.87 9.24 12.76
C SER A 17 13.74 8.20 12.87
N ALA A 18 13.06 8.09 14.02
CA ALA A 18 11.92 7.18 14.20
C ALA A 18 10.72 7.57 13.29
N LEU A 19 10.48 8.86 13.09
CA LEU A 19 9.45 9.35 12.16
C LEU A 19 9.84 9.13 10.69
N ALA A 20 11.12 9.27 10.34
CA ALA A 20 11.63 9.00 8.99
C ALA A 20 11.54 7.50 8.62
N ASN A 21 11.81 6.60 9.57
CA ASN A 21 11.70 5.16 9.36
C ASN A 21 10.25 4.72 9.12
N ASN A 22 9.27 5.39 9.75
CA ASN A 22 7.85 5.17 9.49
C ASN A 22 7.43 5.72 8.10
N ALA A 23 8.04 6.83 7.67
CA ALA A 23 7.80 7.44 6.35
C ALA A 23 8.39 6.62 5.18
N HIS A 24 9.51 5.91 5.39
CA HIS A 24 10.08 5.03 4.37
C HIS A 24 9.17 3.82 4.06
N HIS A 25 8.40 3.31 5.03
CA HIS A 25 7.37 2.30 4.78
C HIS A 25 6.15 2.88 4.06
N ALA A 26 5.87 4.17 4.28
CA ALA A 26 4.81 4.89 3.58
C ALA A 26 5.17 5.28 2.13
N TYR A 27 6.45 5.21 1.74
CA TYR A 27 6.93 5.71 0.44
C TYR A 27 7.67 4.69 -0.45
N ASN A 28 7.89 3.44 -0.01
CA ASN A 28 8.36 2.35 -0.88
C ASN A 28 7.22 1.37 -1.17
N MET A 29 6.56 1.64 -2.29
CA MET A 29 5.33 1.01 -2.79
C MET A 29 5.57 -0.36 -3.45
N ASP A 30 6.37 -1.21 -2.81
CA ASP A 30 6.51 -2.61 -3.23
C ASP A 30 5.38 -3.42 -2.63
N MET A 31 4.22 -3.40 -3.31
CA MET A 31 3.05 -4.17 -2.88
C MET A 31 3.02 -5.53 -3.56
N ARG A 32 3.04 -6.59 -2.75
CA ARG A 32 2.77 -7.95 -3.24
C ARG A 32 1.31 -8.10 -3.66
N PHE A 33 1.08 -8.96 -4.65
CA PHE A 33 -0.26 -9.34 -5.11
C PHE A 33 -1.25 -9.61 -3.96
N LYS A 34 -0.83 -10.38 -2.95
CA LYS A 34 -1.68 -10.76 -1.81
C LYS A 34 -2.19 -9.57 -1.00
N GLU A 35 -1.37 -8.53 -0.85
CA GLU A 35 -1.77 -7.34 -0.09
C GLU A 35 -2.79 -6.51 -0.89
N ILE A 36 -2.60 -6.41 -2.20
CA ILE A 36 -3.55 -5.75 -3.10
C ILE A 36 -4.90 -6.49 -3.07
N GLU A 37 -4.87 -7.81 -3.21
CA GLU A 37 -6.05 -8.67 -3.15
C GLU A 37 -6.80 -8.51 -1.82
N ARG A 38 -6.09 -8.54 -0.68
CA ARG A 38 -6.69 -8.39 0.64
C ARG A 38 -7.44 -7.07 0.78
N ARG A 39 -6.86 -5.96 0.32
CA ARG A 39 -7.51 -4.64 0.38
C ARG A 39 -8.71 -4.53 -0.56
N LEU A 40 -8.62 -5.10 -1.77
CA LEU A 40 -9.74 -5.17 -2.71
C LEU A 40 -10.91 -5.94 -2.09
N MET A 41 -10.65 -7.11 -1.50
CA MET A 41 -11.68 -7.91 -0.83
C MET A 41 -12.30 -7.17 0.37
N ALA A 42 -11.49 -6.45 1.15
CA ALA A 42 -11.98 -5.64 2.28
C ALA A 42 -12.87 -4.47 1.85
N ASP A 43 -12.63 -3.89 0.67
CA ASP A 43 -13.50 -2.86 0.08
C ASP A 43 -14.77 -3.43 -0.57
N GLY A 44 -14.86 -4.76 -0.73
CA GLY A 44 -16.03 -5.45 -1.28
C GLY A 44 -15.87 -5.92 -2.73
N TRP A 45 -14.66 -5.86 -3.30
CA TRP A 45 -14.38 -6.43 -4.61
C TRP A 45 -14.31 -7.95 -4.55
N GLN A 46 -14.85 -8.60 -5.57
CA GLN A 46 -14.95 -10.05 -5.70
C GLN A 46 -14.21 -10.52 -6.95
N LEU A 47 -13.52 -11.66 -6.85
CA LEU A 47 -12.83 -12.25 -7.99
C LEU A 47 -13.85 -12.74 -9.02
N ALA A 48 -13.86 -12.14 -10.20
CA ALA A 48 -14.72 -12.54 -11.31
C ALA A 48 -14.12 -13.66 -12.15
N GLY A 49 -12.79 -13.74 -12.20
CA GLY A 49 -12.08 -14.77 -12.94
C GLY A 49 -10.60 -14.48 -13.06
N GLN A 50 -9.85 -15.48 -13.52
CA GLN A 50 -8.41 -15.37 -13.74
C GLN A 50 -8.08 -15.88 -15.14
N ARG A 51 -7.30 -15.11 -15.89
CA ARG A 51 -6.72 -15.54 -17.17
C ARG A 51 -5.21 -15.43 -17.09
N GLY A 52 -4.54 -16.58 -17.02
CA GLY A 52 -3.09 -16.64 -16.83
C GLY A 52 -2.67 -15.92 -15.54
N SER A 53 -1.72 -15.00 -15.65
CA SER A 53 -1.23 -14.17 -14.54
C SER A 53 -2.12 -12.95 -14.23
N HIS A 54 -3.29 -12.78 -14.83
CA HIS A 54 -4.15 -11.62 -14.58
C HIS A 54 -5.45 -12.04 -13.90
N CYS A 55 -5.65 -11.56 -12.67
CA CYS A 55 -6.88 -11.72 -11.89
C CYS A 55 -7.79 -10.52 -12.13
N GLN A 56 -9.06 -10.77 -12.41
CA GLN A 56 -10.06 -9.72 -12.63
C GLN A 56 -11.06 -9.69 -11.49
N TYR A 57 -11.28 -8.51 -10.92
CA TYR A 57 -12.20 -8.27 -9.82
C TYR A 57 -13.35 -7.39 -10.27
N VAL A 58 -14.54 -7.66 -9.72
CA VAL A 58 -15.78 -6.89 -9.92
C VAL A 58 -16.31 -6.42 -8.57
N HIS A 59 -17.00 -5.29 -8.56
CA HIS A 59 -17.69 -4.80 -7.37
C HIS A 59 -19.20 -4.85 -7.62
N PRO A 60 -20.03 -5.30 -6.66
CA PRO A 60 -21.47 -5.37 -6.85
C PRO A 60 -22.13 -3.99 -7.04
N THR A 61 -21.55 -2.93 -6.46
CA THR A 61 -22.11 -1.58 -6.53
C THR A 61 -21.28 -0.56 -7.31
N LYS A 62 -19.98 -0.81 -7.54
CA LYS A 62 -19.09 0.14 -8.24
C LYS A 62 -18.97 -0.31 -9.69
N PRO A 63 -19.14 0.58 -10.67
CA PRO A 63 -19.01 0.21 -12.07
C PRO A 63 -17.54 -0.09 -12.43
N GLY A 64 -17.35 -1.06 -13.32
CA GLY A 64 -16.03 -1.39 -13.87
C GLY A 64 -15.45 -2.72 -13.39
N ARG A 65 -14.24 -3.03 -13.87
CA ARG A 65 -13.46 -4.21 -13.51
C ARG A 65 -12.04 -3.78 -13.18
N VAL A 66 -11.47 -4.36 -12.13
CA VAL A 66 -10.08 -4.12 -11.74
C VAL A 66 -9.26 -5.34 -12.14
N THR A 67 -8.16 -5.13 -12.84
CA THR A 67 -7.24 -6.22 -13.21
C THR A 67 -5.97 -6.12 -12.40
N VAL A 68 -5.63 -7.21 -11.68
CA VAL A 68 -4.44 -7.30 -10.83
C VAL A 68 -3.48 -8.34 -11.41
N PRO A 69 -2.23 -7.98 -11.71
CA PRO A 69 -1.22 -8.94 -12.13
C PRO A 69 -0.76 -9.80 -10.95
N LYS A 70 -0.83 -11.10 -11.12
CA LYS A 70 -0.42 -12.17 -10.21
C LYS A 70 0.88 -12.79 -10.71
N HIS A 71 2.00 -12.20 -10.31
CA HIS A 71 3.33 -12.77 -10.49
C HIS A 71 4.06 -12.85 -9.14
N ASN A 72 5.18 -13.56 -9.13
CA ASN A 72 6.05 -13.61 -7.96
C ASN A 72 6.77 -12.26 -7.81
N GLY A 73 6.84 -11.76 -6.59
CA GLY A 73 7.46 -10.47 -6.27
C GLY A 73 6.45 -9.33 -6.16
N ASP A 74 7.00 -8.13 -6.22
CA ASP A 74 6.27 -6.90 -5.96
C ASP A 74 5.68 -6.31 -7.24
N VAL A 75 4.45 -5.83 -7.16
CA VAL A 75 3.77 -5.18 -8.26
C VAL A 75 4.31 -3.76 -8.37
N ASN A 76 4.63 -3.33 -9.60
CA ASN A 76 5.16 -1.99 -9.85
C ASN A 76 4.25 -0.91 -9.20
N PRO A 77 4.81 0.04 -8.43
CA PRO A 77 4.06 1.12 -7.78
C PRO A 77 3.08 1.87 -8.69
N VAL A 78 3.43 2.06 -9.97
CA VAL A 78 2.58 2.72 -10.97
C VAL A 78 1.33 1.88 -11.24
N THR A 79 1.51 0.57 -11.36
CA THR A 79 0.42 -0.40 -11.55
C THR A 79 -0.49 -0.43 -10.32
N VAL A 80 0.11 -0.45 -9.12
CA VAL A 80 -0.62 -0.37 -7.84
C VAL A 80 -1.51 0.87 -7.77
N ARG A 81 -0.95 2.06 -8.07
CA ARG A 81 -1.72 3.31 -8.12
C ARG A 81 -2.86 3.27 -9.15
N SER A 82 -2.61 2.68 -10.32
CA SER A 82 -3.65 2.53 -11.34
C SER A 82 -4.77 1.60 -10.86
N ILE A 83 -4.43 0.51 -10.15
CA ILE A 83 -5.39 -0.41 -9.54
C ILE A 83 -6.26 0.35 -8.54
N TRP A 84 -5.67 1.13 -7.63
CA TRP A 84 -6.42 1.90 -6.63
C TRP A 84 -7.32 2.95 -7.24
N ARG A 85 -6.83 3.66 -8.27
CA ARG A 85 -7.63 4.62 -9.03
C ARG A 85 -8.82 3.97 -9.71
N GLN A 86 -8.64 2.78 -10.29
CA GLN A 86 -9.75 2.02 -10.91
C GLN A 86 -10.73 1.50 -9.85
N ALA A 87 -10.23 1.09 -8.69
CA ALA A 87 -11.05 0.58 -7.59
C ALA A 87 -11.80 1.69 -6.81
N GLY A 88 -11.40 2.95 -7.01
CA GLY A 88 -11.90 4.08 -6.23
C GLY A 88 -11.49 4.00 -4.75
N ILE A 89 -10.32 3.43 -4.47
CA ILE A 89 -9.77 3.28 -3.12
C ILE A 89 -8.67 4.34 -2.93
N ASP A 90 -8.69 5.07 -1.81
CA ASP A 90 -7.62 6.02 -1.48
C ASP A 90 -6.41 5.28 -0.92
N GLU A 91 -5.28 5.40 -1.63
CA GLU A 91 -3.99 4.81 -1.26
C GLU A 91 -3.49 5.27 0.12
N ARG A 92 -3.86 6.49 0.54
CA ARG A 92 -3.39 7.12 1.79
C ARG A 92 -4.21 6.75 3.02
N ARG A 93 -5.32 6.00 2.85
CA ARG A 93 -6.23 5.69 3.96
C ARG A 93 -5.80 4.43 4.69
N THR A 94 -4.76 4.54 5.53
CA THR A 94 -4.56 3.59 6.64
C THR A 94 -5.30 4.13 7.85
N LYS A 95 -6.37 3.46 8.25
CA LYS A 95 -7.07 3.72 9.52
C LYS A 95 -6.59 2.73 10.57
#